data_AF-A0A455SVL8-F1
#
_entry.id   AF-A0A455SVL8-F1
#
_cell.length_a   1.000
_cell.length_b   1.000
_cell.length_c   1.000
_cell.angle_alpha   90.00
_cell.angle_beta   90.00
_cell.angle_gamma   90.00
#
_symmetry.space_group_name_H-M   'P 1'
#
loop_
_entity.id
_entity.type
_entity.pdbx_description
1 polymer ?
#
loop_
_entity_poly.entity_id
_entity_poly.type
_entity_poly.pdbx_seq_one_letter_code
_entity_poly.pdbx_strand_id
1 'polypeptide(L)'
;MTDKKEERSEQEEQSEVRIVYDPERGEERRALTLQQAQRKLGISYTALLPILKRNNVRRFRLKFGKEIFVWEDDVLDLLTPQYIDEEQEA
;
A
#
# COMPACT_ATOMS: atom_id res chain seq x y z
N MET A 1 27.30 18.81 -31.42
CA MET A 1 26.95 19.26 -30.05
C MET A 1 25.44 19.32 -29.99
N THR A 2 24.83 18.45 -29.19
CA THR A 2 23.76 18.69 -28.20
C THR A 2 23.19 17.32 -27.88
N ASP A 3 23.53 16.85 -26.69
CA ASP A 3 22.99 15.66 -26.02
C ASP A 3 21.47 15.53 -26.22
N LYS A 4 21.05 14.44 -26.86
CA LYS A 4 19.69 13.92 -26.69
C LYS A 4 19.62 13.18 -25.35
N LYS A 5 19.55 13.95 -24.26
CA LYS A 5 19.10 13.47 -22.96
C LYS A 5 17.58 13.42 -22.95
N GLU A 6 16.98 12.44 -23.62
CA GLU A 6 15.53 12.24 -23.52
C GLU A 6 15.17 10.83 -23.97
N GLU A 7 15.50 9.85 -23.13
CA GLU A 7 14.89 8.52 -23.13
C GLU A 7 15.14 7.89 -21.75
N ARG A 8 14.58 8.53 -20.72
CA ARG A 8 14.23 7.81 -19.48
C ARG A 8 12.71 7.76 -19.43
N SER A 9 12.16 7.13 -20.46
CA SER A 9 10.73 6.87 -20.62
C SER A 9 10.31 5.81 -19.60
N GLU A 10 9.52 6.22 -18.61
CA GLU A 10 8.30 5.53 -18.16
C GLU A 10 8.37 4.07 -17.66
N GLN A 11 9.55 3.49 -17.38
CA GLN A 11 9.67 2.09 -16.94
C GLN A 11 10.22 1.86 -15.51
N GLU A 12 10.36 2.88 -14.68
CA GLU A 12 10.73 2.72 -13.25
C GLU A 12 9.54 2.88 -12.28
N GLU A 13 8.34 3.21 -12.77
CA GLU A 13 7.21 3.57 -11.91
C GLU A 13 6.25 2.41 -11.59
N GLN A 14 6.66 1.17 -11.90
CA GLN A 14 5.94 -0.05 -11.57
C GLN A 14 6.79 -0.94 -10.66
N SER A 15 6.25 -1.26 -9.47
CA SER A 15 6.63 -2.44 -8.67
C SER A 15 7.77 -2.31 -7.66
N GLU A 16 7.73 -1.30 -6.78
CA GLU A 16 8.42 -1.44 -5.47
C GLU A 16 7.45 -1.86 -4.36
N VAL A 17 6.54 -2.80 -4.64
CA VAL A 17 5.82 -3.50 -3.57
C VAL A 17 6.84 -4.39 -2.86
N ARG A 18 7.26 -4.00 -1.66
CA ARG A 18 8.26 -4.73 -0.90
C ARG A 18 7.60 -5.90 -0.20
N ILE A 19 8.08 -7.12 -0.43
CA ILE A 19 7.67 -8.29 0.34
C ILE A 19 8.44 -8.27 1.66
N VAL A 20 7.72 -8.27 2.77
CA VAL A 20 8.25 -8.19 4.12
C VAL A 20 7.65 -9.33 4.93
N TYR A 21 8.47 -9.99 5.73
CA TYR A 21 7.99 -11.00 6.66
C TYR A 21 7.09 -10.37 7.74
N ASP A 22 5.85 -10.85 7.87
CA ASP A 22 4.92 -10.48 8.93
C ASP A 22 5.09 -11.46 10.12
N PRO A 23 5.78 -11.06 11.20
CA PRO A 23 6.01 -11.93 12.35
C PRO A 23 4.73 -12.27 13.13
N GLU A 24 3.62 -11.55 12.94
CA GLU A 24 2.36 -11.88 13.62
C GLU A 24 1.66 -13.09 13.02
N ARG A 25 1.77 -13.24 11.70
CA ARG A 25 1.12 -14.33 10.95
C ARG A 25 2.09 -15.45 10.58
N GLY A 26 3.39 -15.20 10.65
CA GLY A 26 4.41 -16.17 10.29
C GLY A 26 4.57 -16.35 8.78
N GLU A 27 4.12 -15.38 7.98
CA GLU A 27 4.11 -15.44 6.51
C GLU A 27 4.70 -14.18 5.88
N GLU A 28 5.14 -14.29 4.61
CA GLU A 28 5.61 -13.15 3.83
C GLU A 28 4.41 -12.39 3.25
N ARG A 29 4.31 -11.09 3.57
CA ARG A 29 3.22 -10.23 3.11
C ARG A 29 3.75 -9.05 2.32
N ARG A 30 2.90 -8.51 1.46
CA ARG A 30 3.23 -7.34 0.67
C ARG A 30 3.04 -6.08 1.50
N ALA A 31 4.08 -5.27 1.60
CA ALA A 31 4.09 -4.01 2.31
C ALA A 31 4.12 -2.84 1.32
N LEU A 32 3.27 -1.86 1.56
CA LEU A 32 3.17 -0.62 0.80
C LEU A 32 3.66 0.55 1.64
N THR A 33 4.41 1.47 1.03
CA THR A 33 4.67 2.78 1.64
C THR A 33 3.36 3.57 1.71
N LEU A 34 3.31 4.62 2.54
CA LEU A 34 2.16 5.53 2.57
C LEU A 34 1.88 6.14 1.19
N GLN A 35 2.91 6.48 0.41
CA GLN A 35 2.74 7.01 -0.94
C GLN A 35 2.11 5.99 -1.89
N GLN A 36 2.48 4.72 -1.79
CA GLN A 36 1.86 3.65 -2.58
C GLN A 36 0.42 3.41 -2.15
N ALA A 37 0.13 3.39 -0.85
CA ALA A 37 -1.23 3.27 -0.34
C ALA A 37 -2.13 4.44 -0.82
N GLN A 38 -1.61 5.67 -0.84
CA GLN A 38 -2.33 6.82 -1.41
C GLN A 38 -2.69 6.62 -2.87
N ARG A 39 -1.72 6.21 -3.70
CA ARG A 39 -1.93 5.94 -5.13
C ARG A 39 -2.96 4.83 -5.33
N LYS A 40 -2.89 3.77 -4.51
CA LYS A 40 -3.79 2.62 -4.60
C LYS A 40 -5.22 2.95 -4.19
N LEU A 41 -5.39 3.78 -3.16
CA LEU A 41 -6.70 4.23 -2.70
C LEU A 41 -7.23 5.45 -3.48
N GLY A 42 -6.40 6.11 -4.28
CA GLY A 42 -6.77 7.35 -4.98
C GLY A 42 -7.04 8.53 -4.04
N ILE A 43 -6.43 8.56 -2.85
CA ILE A 43 -6.70 9.58 -1.82
C ILE A 43 -5.45 10.39 -1.44
N SER A 44 -5.69 11.58 -0.86
CA SER A 44 -4.62 12.42 -0.32
C SER A 44 -3.99 11.82 0.94
N TYR A 45 -2.74 12.23 1.23
CA TYR A 45 -2.01 11.79 2.42
C TYR A 45 -2.74 12.18 3.71
N THR A 46 -3.36 13.37 3.71
CA THR A 46 -4.14 13.89 4.84
C THR A 46 -5.40 13.09 5.09
N ALA A 47 -6.02 12.50 4.05
CA ALA A 47 -7.16 11.60 4.17
C ALA A 47 -6.74 10.15 4.53
N LEU A 48 -5.58 9.70 4.06
CA LEU A 48 -5.09 8.35 4.32
C LEU A 48 -4.89 8.08 5.81
N LEU A 49 -4.19 8.96 6.53
CA LEU A 49 -3.87 8.77 7.95
C LEU A 49 -5.10 8.52 8.85
N PRO A 50 -6.18 9.32 8.79
CA PRO A 50 -7.38 9.07 9.58
C PRO A 50 -8.12 7.80 9.14
N ILE A 51 -8.11 7.44 7.85
CA ILE A 51 -8.74 6.20 7.37
C ILE A 51 -8.02 4.97 7.91
N LEU A 52 -6.68 4.94 7.83
CA LEU A 52 -5.87 3.86 8.38
C LEU A 52 -6.12 3.71 9.89
N LYS A 53 -6.18 4.83 10.61
CA LYS A 53 -6.47 4.83 12.05
C LYS A 53 -7.87 4.31 12.37
N ARG A 54 -8.88 4.73 11.61
CA ARG A 54 -10.29 4.33 11.81
C ARG A 54 -10.51 2.83 11.62
N ASN A 55 -9.75 2.23 10.70
CA ASN A 55 -9.84 0.81 10.36
C ASN A 55 -8.78 -0.04 11.08
N ASN A 56 -8.08 0.51 12.09
CA ASN A 56 -7.02 -0.18 12.84
C ASN A 56 -5.90 -0.77 11.97
N VAL A 57 -5.63 -0.18 10.80
CA VAL A 57 -4.54 -0.64 9.92
C VAL A 57 -3.19 -0.39 10.59
N ARG A 58 -2.41 -1.46 10.74
CA ARG A 58 -1.12 -1.40 11.42
C ARG A 58 -0.10 -0.70 10.54
N ARG A 59 0.59 0.28 11.13
CA ARG A 59 1.72 0.99 10.50
C ARG A 59 3.00 0.53 11.16
N PHE A 60 4.00 0.19 10.36
CA PHE A 60 5.29 -0.27 10.85
C PHE A 60 6.46 0.36 10.07
N ARG A 61 7.66 0.25 10.62
CA ARG A 61 8.90 0.68 9.97
C ARG A 61 9.82 -0.53 9.88
N LEU A 62 10.54 -0.65 8.76
CA LEU A 62 11.59 -1.64 8.61
C LEU A 62 12.81 -1.23 9.44
N LYS A 63 13.57 -2.20 9.96
CA LYS A 63 14.70 -1.97 10.91
C LYS A 63 15.74 -0.95 10.42
N PHE A 64 15.87 -0.74 9.12
CA PHE A 64 16.83 0.17 8.51
C PHE A 64 16.17 1.27 7.64
N GLY A 65 14.84 1.43 7.72
CA GLY A 65 14.07 2.38 6.92
C GLY A 65 13.49 3.53 7.76
N LYS A 66 13.52 4.75 7.21
CA LYS A 66 12.75 5.89 7.74
C LYS A 66 11.29 5.89 7.25
N GLU A 67 11.01 5.13 6.21
CA GLU A 67 9.70 5.01 5.59
C GLU A 67 8.73 4.25 6.47
N ILE A 68 7.46 4.67 6.41
CA ILE A 68 6.35 4.00 7.08
C ILE A 68 5.65 3.12 6.06
N PHE A 69 5.44 1.87 6.45
CA PHE A 69 4.76 0.87 5.67
C PHE A 69 3.43 0.48 6.32
N VAL A 70 2.52 0.01 5.47
CA VAL A 70 1.26 -0.64 5.80
C VAL A 70 1.17 -1.91 4.97
N TRP A 71 0.43 -2.90 5.43
CA TRP A 71 0.21 -4.11 4.63
C TRP A 71 -0.72 -3.83 3.45
N GLU A 72 -0.44 -4.45 2.31
CA GLU A 72 -1.23 -4.29 1.09
C GLU A 72 -2.66 -4.80 1.27
N ASP A 73 -2.85 -5.95 1.90
CA ASP A 73 -4.17 -6.56 2.11
C ASP A 73 -5.04 -5.65 2.98
N ASP A 74 -4.48 -5.14 4.08
CA ASP A 74 -5.18 -4.21 4.97
C ASP A 74 -5.61 -2.91 4.26
N VAL A 75 -4.88 -2.50 3.22
CA VAL A 75 -5.23 -1.34 2.38
C VAL A 75 -6.29 -1.73 1.34
N LEU A 76 -6.22 -2.92 0.78
CA LEU A 76 -7.23 -3.44 -0.14
C LEU A 76 -8.57 -3.65 0.56
N ASP A 77 -8.57 -4.07 1.82
CA ASP A 77 -9.75 -4.22 2.66
C ASP A 77 -10.51 -2.90 2.87
N LEU A 78 -9.84 -1.76 2.66
CA LEU A 78 -10.48 -0.43 2.68
C LEU A 78 -11.20 -0.09 1.38
N LEU A 79 -10.82 -0.74 0.27
CA LEU A 79 -11.42 -0.55 -1.05
C LEU A 79 -12.59 -1.49 -1.28
N THR A 80 -12.62 -2.64 -0.62
CA THR A 80 -13.77 -3.52 -0.65
C THR A 80 -14.94 -2.76 -0.03
N PRO A 81 -15.95 -2.34 -0.82
CA PRO A 81 -17.16 -1.84 -0.21
C PRO A 81 -17.67 -2.95 0.70
N GLN A 82 -18.12 -2.61 1.92
CA GLN A 82 -18.78 -3.56 2.83
C GLN A 82 -20.11 -4.13 2.26
N TYR A 83 -20.36 -4.00 0.96
CA TYR A 83 -21.40 -4.70 0.23
C TYR A 83 -20.80 -5.93 -0.43
N ILE A 84 -20.53 -6.91 0.42
CA ILE A 84 -20.93 -8.26 0.06
C ILE A 84 -22.02 -8.59 1.07
N ASP A 85 -23.25 -8.16 0.77
CA ASP A 85 -24.42 -8.98 1.07
C ASP A 85 -24.21 -10.28 0.27
N GLU A 86 -23.32 -11.14 0.75
CA GLU A 86 -23.40 -12.55 0.44
C GLU A 86 -24.64 -12.97 1.20
N GLU A 87 -25.72 -13.08 0.42
CA GLU A 87 -26.90 -13.86 0.72
C GLU A 87 -26.60 -14.92 1.78
N GLN A 88 -27.39 -14.83 2.84
CA GLN A 88 -27.73 -15.92 3.71
C GLN A 88 -28.38 -17.03 2.85
N GLU A 89 -27.61 -17.76 2.04
CA GLU A 89 -28.11 -18.84 1.20
C GLU A 89 -28.03 -20.17 1.98
N ALA A 90 -29.21 -20.57 2.47
CA ALA A 90 -29.68 -21.90 2.91
C ALA A 90 -28.96 -22.62 4.07
#